data_AF-A0AAN8L765-F1
#
_entry.id   AF-A0AAN8L765-F1
#
_cell.length_a   1.000
_cell.length_b   1.000
_cell.length_c   1.000
_cell.angle_alpha   90.00
_cell.angle_beta   90.00
_cell.angle_gamma   90.00
#
_symmetry.space_group_name_H-M   'P 1'
#
loop_
_entity.id
_entity.type
_entity.pdbx_description
1 polymer ?
#
loop_
_entity_poly.entity_id
_entity_poly.type
_entity_poly.pdbx_seq_one_letter_code
_entity_poly.pdbx_strand_id
1 'polypeptide(L)'
;MWIPTEEEKIGVVICNFRSSVCQTLVLEIGETVQIMEKTEGWYRGFSTKKPSIKQGIFPASYVHLKKSTVSNRGVCEMVVPLEDPIITETTSTLQEWGVLWKQLYVKHKVDLFHKLRHVPQSCVMNDASCAC
;
A
#
# COMPACT_ATOMS: atom_id res chain seq x y z
N MET A 1 -21.40 -13.68 -8.31
CA MET A 1 -21.81 -13.81 -6.89
C MET A 1 -20.59 -13.48 -6.04
N TRP A 2 -20.75 -12.76 -4.93
CA TRP A 2 -19.61 -12.43 -4.05
C TRP A 2 -19.18 -13.66 -3.25
N ILE A 3 -17.86 -13.91 -3.25
CA ILE A 3 -17.24 -15.07 -2.61
C ILE A 3 -16.17 -14.54 -1.65
N PRO A 4 -16.19 -14.92 -0.37
CA PRO A 4 -15.13 -14.58 0.57
C PRO A 4 -13.76 -15.04 0.08
N THR A 5 -12.73 -14.20 0.24
CA THR A 5 -11.35 -14.58 -0.13
C THR A 5 -10.66 -15.27 1.05
N GLU A 6 -10.03 -16.41 0.80
CA GLU A 6 -9.26 -17.16 1.81
C GLU A 6 -7.78 -16.73 1.83
N GLU A 7 -7.18 -16.56 0.64
CA GLU A 7 -5.75 -16.26 0.46
C GLU A 7 -5.51 -14.82 -0.01
N GLU A 8 -6.40 -14.30 -0.85
CA GLU A 8 -6.32 -12.95 -1.41
C GLU A 8 -6.84 -11.93 -0.39
N LYS A 9 -6.03 -11.65 0.64
CA LYS A 9 -6.46 -10.79 1.76
C LYS A 9 -5.83 -9.40 1.71
N ILE A 10 -4.65 -9.24 1.12
CA ILE A 10 -3.99 -7.93 0.97
C ILE A 10 -3.57 -7.70 -0.47
N GLY A 11 -3.76 -6.46 -0.92
CA GLY A 11 -3.21 -6.00 -2.19
C GLY A 11 -2.73 -4.56 -2.12
N VAL A 12 -1.92 -4.18 -3.09
CA VAL A 12 -1.48 -2.81 -3.32
C VAL A 12 -2.10 -2.28 -4.59
N VAL A 13 -2.64 -1.07 -4.50
CA VAL A 13 -3.24 -0.36 -5.62
C VAL A 13 -2.14 0.05 -6.60
N ILE A 14 -2.24 -0.42 -7.84
CA ILE A 14 -1.28 -0.11 -8.92
C ILE A 14 -1.75 0.99 -9.87
N CYS A 15 -3.02 1.39 -9.76
CA CYS A 15 -3.60 2.47 -10.56
C CYS A 15 -4.64 3.24 -9.74
N ASN A 16 -4.72 4.56 -9.93
CA ASN A 16 -5.73 5.38 -9.26
C ASN A 16 -7.13 5.00 -9.73
N PHE A 17 -8.06 4.80 -8.79
CA PHE A 17 -9.45 4.49 -9.09
C PHE A 17 -10.36 5.52 -8.42
N ARG A 18 -11.15 6.23 -9.23
CA ARG A 18 -12.16 7.20 -8.79
C ARG A 18 -13.45 6.91 -9.54
N SER A 19 -14.53 6.73 -8.80
CA SER A 19 -15.86 6.51 -9.36
C SER A 19 -16.88 7.33 -8.58
N SER A 20 -17.90 7.80 -9.29
CA SER A 20 -19.07 8.49 -8.72
C SER A 20 -20.18 7.53 -8.29
N VAL A 21 -19.98 6.22 -8.50
CA VAL A 21 -20.95 5.18 -8.17
C VAL A 21 -20.98 4.96 -6.65
N CYS A 22 -22.17 4.90 -6.08
CA CYS A 22 -22.35 4.56 -4.67
C CYS A 22 -21.66 3.24 -4.33
N GLN A 23 -21.02 3.16 -3.16
CA GLN A 23 -20.32 1.96 -2.66
C GLN A 23 -18.95 1.66 -3.30
N THR A 24 -18.45 2.46 -4.25
CA THR A 24 -17.06 2.31 -4.71
C THR A 24 -16.06 2.93 -3.73
N LEU A 25 -14.93 2.27 -3.54
CA LEU A 25 -13.83 2.80 -2.74
C LEU A 25 -12.90 3.62 -3.63
N VAL A 26 -12.63 4.88 -3.27
CA VAL A 26 -11.62 5.69 -3.96
C VAL A 26 -10.24 5.17 -3.57
N LEU A 27 -9.44 4.83 -4.57
CA LEU A 27 -8.10 4.26 -4.39
C LEU A 27 -7.04 5.15 -5.03
N GLU A 28 -5.93 5.29 -4.32
CA GLU A 28 -4.73 5.97 -4.80
C GLU A 28 -3.59 4.97 -4.96
N ILE A 29 -2.74 5.18 -5.96
CA ILE A 29 -1.60 4.31 -6.23
C ILE A 29 -0.70 4.17 -4.99
N GLY A 30 -0.27 2.95 -4.71
CA GLY A 30 0.52 2.61 -3.53
C GLY A 30 -0.28 2.60 -2.21
N GLU A 31 -1.61 2.70 -2.24
CA GLU A 31 -2.44 2.35 -1.08
C GLU A 31 -2.50 0.83 -0.90
N THR A 32 -2.50 0.39 0.36
CA THR A 32 -2.74 -1.00 0.72
C THR A 32 -4.23 -1.17 1.00
N VAL A 33 -4.82 -2.21 0.42
CA VAL A 33 -6.22 -2.58 0.62
C VAL A 33 -6.31 -3.96 1.22
N GLN A 34 -7.26 -4.14 2.14
CA GLN A 34 -7.65 -5.45 2.65
C GLN A 34 -8.88 -5.92 1.88
N ILE A 35 -8.78 -7.10 1.29
CA ILE A 35 -9.81 -7.72 0.46
C ILE A 35 -10.56 -8.73 1.34
N MET A 36 -11.89 -8.65 1.33
CA MET A 36 -12.76 -9.56 2.07
C MET A 36 -13.53 -10.49 1.14
N GLU A 37 -14.03 -9.95 0.02
CA GLU A 37 -14.84 -10.69 -0.94
C GLU A 37 -14.37 -10.38 -2.37
N LYS A 38 -14.56 -11.34 -3.27
CA LYS A 38 -14.34 -11.19 -4.71
C LYS A 38 -15.53 -11.64 -5.52
N THR A 39 -15.71 -11.04 -6.68
CA THR A 39 -16.59 -11.49 -7.76
C THR A 39 -15.83 -11.28 -9.08
N GLU A 40 -16.33 -11.80 -10.20
CA GLU A 40 -15.68 -11.68 -11.50
C GLU A 40 -15.22 -10.24 -11.81
N GLY A 41 -13.91 -10.01 -11.80
CA GLY A 41 -13.27 -8.72 -12.09
C GLY A 41 -13.33 -7.66 -10.99
N TRP A 42 -13.94 -7.94 -9.83
CA TRP A 42 -14.12 -6.96 -8.75
C TRP A 42 -13.79 -7.52 -7.37
N TYR A 43 -13.22 -6.66 -6.54
CA TYR A 43 -12.97 -6.89 -5.13
C TYR A 43 -13.84 -6.00 -4.27
N ARG A 44 -14.10 -6.45 -3.05
CA ARG A 44 -14.75 -5.67 -2.00
C ARG A 44 -13.92 -5.72 -0.73
N GLY A 45 -13.68 -4.54 -0.16
CA GLY A 45 -12.69 -4.40 0.90
C GLY A 45 -12.61 -2.99 1.47
N PHE A 46 -11.55 -2.73 2.24
CA PHE A 46 -11.30 -1.43 2.85
C PHE A 46 -9.85 -0.99 2.65
N SER A 47 -9.62 0.32 2.70
CA SER A 47 -8.28 0.92 2.63
C SER A 47 -7.68 0.98 4.03
N THR A 48 -6.45 0.49 4.20
CA THR A 48 -5.76 0.54 5.49
C THR A 48 -5.39 1.96 5.90
N LYS A 49 -5.25 2.89 4.92
CA LYS A 49 -4.95 4.31 5.18
C LYS A 49 -6.18 5.10 5.63
N LYS A 50 -7.39 4.62 5.34
CA LYS A 50 -8.65 5.34 5.56
C LYS A 50 -9.67 4.46 6.30
N PRO A 51 -9.37 4.05 7.55
CA PRO A 51 -10.22 3.11 8.30
C PRO A 51 -11.62 3.65 8.65
N SER A 52 -11.82 4.98 8.59
CA SER A 52 -13.12 5.63 8.81
C SER A 52 -14.06 5.54 7.61
N ILE A 53 -13.55 5.19 6.42
CA ILE A 53 -14.37 5.02 5.22
C ILE A 53 -14.98 3.62 5.24
N LYS A 54 -16.30 3.56 5.02
CA LYS A 54 -17.02 2.28 4.90
C LYS A 54 -16.44 1.44 3.77
N GLN A 55 -16.46 0.12 3.94
CA GLN A 55 -16.08 -0.86 2.92
C GLN A 55 -16.68 -0.51 1.55
N GLY A 56 -15.91 -0.68 0.48
CA GLY A 56 -16.36 -0.43 -0.89
C GLY A 56 -15.83 -1.45 -1.89
N ILE A 57 -16.31 -1.33 -3.12
CA ILE A 57 -15.90 -2.16 -4.26
C ILE A 57 -14.85 -1.45 -5.13
N PHE A 58 -13.96 -2.23 -5.74
CA PHE A 58 -12.94 -1.75 -6.66
C PHE A 58 -12.53 -2.83 -7.67
N PRO A 59 -12.04 -2.46 -8.87
CA PRO A 59 -11.68 -3.43 -9.89
C PRO A 59 -10.47 -4.27 -9.47
N ALA A 60 -10.51 -5.57 -9.74
CA ALA A 60 -9.41 -6.47 -9.43
C ALA A 60 -8.14 -6.13 -10.22
N SER A 61 -8.28 -5.64 -11.46
CA SER A 61 -7.17 -5.24 -12.33
C SER A 61 -6.38 -4.03 -11.81
N TYR A 62 -6.88 -3.31 -10.81
CA TYR A 62 -6.23 -2.13 -10.22
C TYR A 62 -5.43 -2.49 -8.97
N VAL A 63 -5.43 -3.76 -8.58
CA VAL A 63 -4.82 -4.24 -7.34
C VAL A 63 -3.86 -5.38 -7.65
N HIS A 64 -2.62 -5.21 -7.22
CA HIS A 64 -1.63 -6.29 -7.21
C HIS A 64 -1.68 -7.00 -5.87
N LEU A 65 -1.95 -8.30 -5.88
CA LEU A 65 -2.05 -9.10 -4.66
C LEU A 65 -0.66 -9.25 -4.03
N LYS A 66 -0.58 -9.04 -2.71
CA LYS A 66 0.61 -9.35 -1.92
C LYS A 66 0.39 -10.66 -1.20
N LYS A 67 1.45 -11.47 -1.09
CA LYS A 67 1.42 -12.66 -0.24
C LYS A 67 1.18 -12.21 1.21
N SER A 68 0.22 -12.84 1.87
CA SER A 68 -0.09 -12.58 3.28
C SER A 68 -0.37 -13.88 4.00
N THR A 69 0.06 -13.97 5.25
CA THR A 69 -0.35 -15.04 6.15
C THR A 69 -1.51 -14.57 7.01
N VAL A 70 -2.58 -15.35 7.01
CA VAL A 70 -3.71 -15.14 7.91
C VAL A 70 -3.40 -15.86 9.20
N SER A 71 -3.06 -15.10 10.24
CA SER A 71 -2.97 -15.64 11.60
C SER A 71 -4.31 -15.40 12.29
N ASN A 72 -4.95 -16.47 12.76
CA ASN A 72 -6.27 -16.50 13.41
C ASN A 72 -7.47 -16.41 12.43
N ARG A 73 -8.04 -17.57 12.08
CA ARG A 73 -9.35 -17.67 11.42
C ARG A 73 -10.43 -17.52 12.51
N GLY A 74 -11.00 -16.32 12.68
CA GLY A 74 -11.95 -16.03 13.76
C GLY A 74 -12.40 -14.57 13.87
N VAL A 75 -12.88 -14.18 15.06
CA VAL A 75 -13.57 -12.90 15.36
C VAL A 75 -12.74 -11.63 15.06
N CYS A 76 -11.44 -11.76 14.80
CA CYS A 76 -10.58 -10.68 14.32
C CYS A 76 -9.52 -11.30 13.41
N GLU A 77 -9.76 -11.33 12.09
CA GLU A 77 -8.77 -11.78 11.12
C GLU A 77 -7.58 -10.82 11.13
N MET A 78 -6.45 -11.24 11.70
CA MET A 78 -5.20 -10.49 11.63
C MET A 78 -4.46 -10.93 10.37
N VAL A 79 -4.56 -10.12 9.33
CA VAL A 79 -3.85 -10.35 8.07
C VAL A 79 -2.49 -9.68 8.15
N VAL A 80 -1.43 -10.48 8.12
CA VAL A 80 -0.04 -9.97 8.14
C VAL A 80 0.55 -10.13 6.74
N PRO A 81 1.00 -9.04 6.09
CA PRO A 81 1.76 -9.15 4.85
C PRO A 81 2.99 -10.03 5.07
N LEU A 82 3.23 -10.99 4.17
CA LEU A 82 4.43 -11.82 4.17
C LEU A 82 5.56 -11.09 3.41
N GLU A 83 5.87 -9.86 3.83
CA GLU A 83 7.00 -9.11 3.29
C GLU A 83 8.26 -9.44 4.08
N ASP A 84 9.41 -9.40 3.40
CA ASP A 84 10.71 -9.55 4.06
C ASP A 84 10.85 -8.43 5.11
N PRO A 85 11.24 -8.74 6.36
CA PRO A 85 11.43 -7.72 7.40
C PRO A 85 12.39 -6.61 6.96
N ILE A 86 13.40 -6.93 6.13
CA ILE A 86 14.35 -5.95 5.59
C ILE A 86 13.63 -4.97 4.65
N ILE A 87 12.74 -5.46 3.79
CA ILE A 87 11.94 -4.61 2.89
C ILE A 87 11.01 -3.72 3.70
N THR A 88 10.38 -4.26 4.74
CA THR A 88 9.47 -3.52 5.62
C THR A 88 10.20 -2.39 6.35
N GLU A 89 11.35 -2.68 6.94
CA GLU A 89 12.19 -1.71 7.64
C GLU A 89 12.74 -0.64 6.69
N THR A 90 13.23 -1.06 5.52
CA THR A 90 13.75 -0.14 4.49
C THR A 90 12.65 0.80 3.99
N THR A 91 11.46 0.27 3.72
CA THR A 91 10.30 1.06 3.29
C THR A 91 9.87 2.06 4.37
N SER A 92 9.84 1.63 5.63
CA SER A 92 9.47 2.47 6.78
C SER A 92 10.48 3.60 6.97
N THR A 93 11.77 3.27 6.89
CA THR A 93 12.85 4.24 6.93
C THR A 93 12.69 5.28 5.81
N LEU A 94 12.49 4.85 4.55
CA LEU A 94 12.30 5.80 3.44
C LEU A 94 11.08 6.72 3.63
N GLN A 95 9.99 6.21 4.20
CA GLN A 95 8.80 7.02 4.51
C GLN A 95 9.09 8.09 5.56
N GLU A 96 9.76 7.73 6.66
CA GLU A 96 10.17 8.68 7.71
C GLU A 96 11.09 9.77 7.15
N TRP A 97 12.07 9.37 6.33
CA TRP A 97 12.97 10.29 5.66
C TRP A 97 12.22 11.23 4.71
N GLY A 98 11.23 10.73 3.96
CA GLY A 98 10.37 11.55 3.11
C GLY A 98 9.60 12.62 3.88
N VAL A 99 9.13 12.33 5.10
CA VAL A 99 8.48 13.31 5.99
C VAL A 99 9.49 14.37 6.45
N LEU A 100 10.67 13.95 6.91
CA LEU A 100 11.73 14.86 7.34
C LEU A 100 12.18 15.78 6.20
N TRP A 101 12.31 15.27 4.99
CA TRP A 101 12.68 16.05 3.81
C TRP A 101 11.65 17.14 3.49
N LYS A 102 10.35 16.80 3.52
CA LYS A 102 9.28 17.79 3.37
C LYS A 102 9.36 18.88 4.44
N GLN A 103 9.61 18.50 5.69
CA GLN A 103 9.78 19.47 6.77
C GLN A 103 10.99 20.38 6.57
N LEU A 104 12.13 19.84 6.11
CA LEU A 104 13.35 20.61 5.84
C LEU A 104 13.18 21.58 4.67
N TYR A 105 12.50 21.16 3.60
CA TYR A 105 12.17 21.99 2.45
C TYR A 105 11.27 23.17 2.84
N VAL A 106 10.17 22.90 3.55
CA VAL A 106 9.20 23.94 3.99
C VAL A 106 9.81 24.91 5.01
N LYS A 107 10.74 24.45 5.85
CA LYS A 107 11.45 25.31 6.83
C LYS A 107 12.64 26.08 6.25
N HIS A 108 12.82 26.12 4.92
CA HIS A 108 13.92 26.82 4.23
C HIS A 108 15.34 26.44 4.73
N LYS A 109 15.54 25.22 5.26
CA LYS A 109 16.86 24.72 5.67
C LYS A 109 17.58 24.02 4.53
N VAL A 110 17.83 24.76 3.45
CA VAL A 110 18.33 24.25 2.16
C VAL A 110 19.70 23.57 2.30
N ASP A 111 20.56 24.06 3.20
CA ASP A 111 21.89 23.47 3.46
C ASP A 111 21.84 22.06 4.07
N LEU A 112 20.80 21.76 4.86
CA LEU A 112 20.59 20.43 5.42
C LEU A 112 20.01 19.46 4.39
N PHE A 113 19.17 19.97 3.49
CA PHE A 113 18.59 19.21 2.39
C PHE A 113 19.67 18.70 1.42
N HIS A 114 20.62 19.56 1.04
CA HIS A 114 21.74 19.15 0.17
C HIS A 114 22.66 18.10 0.81
N LYS A 115 22.89 18.16 2.13
CA LYS A 115 23.70 17.15 2.84
C LYS A 115 23.02 15.78 2.94
N LEU A 116 21.70 15.74 3.04
CA LEU A 116 20.94 14.50 3.24
C LEU A 116 20.44 13.86 1.94
N ARG A 117 20.53 14.57 0.80
CA ARG A 117 19.98 14.16 -0.51
C ARG A 117 20.50 12.81 -1.02
N HIS A 118 21.69 12.40 -0.62
CA HIS A 118 22.35 11.22 -1.17
C HIS A 118 21.84 9.89 -0.61
N VAL A 119 21.22 9.88 0.58
CA VAL A 119 20.87 8.63 1.28
C VAL A 119 19.66 7.90 0.65
N PRO A 120 18.57 8.57 0.22
CA PRO A 120 17.44 7.88 -0.39
C PRO A 120 17.65 7.52 -1.85
N GLN A 121 18.49 8.27 -2.59
CA GLN A 121 18.78 7.97 -4.00
C GLN A 121 19.57 6.68 -4.17
N SER A 122 20.45 6.34 -3.23
CA SER A 122 21.16 5.05 -3.22
C SER A 122 20.25 3.87 -2.89
N CYS A 123 19.24 4.05 -2.03
CA CYS A 123 18.30 2.99 -1.68
C CYS A 123 17.31 2.69 -2.82
N VAL A 124 16.83 3.72 -3.53
CA VAL A 124 15.93 3.55 -4.68
C VAL A 124 16.62 2.89 -5.88
N MET A 125 17.96 3.00 -6.00
CA MET A 125 18.72 2.40 -7.11
C MET A 125 19.22 0.98 -6.87
N ASN A 126 19.14 0.42 -5.65
CA ASN A 126 19.55 -0.97 -5.41
C ASN A 126 18.45 -2.00 -5.73
N ASP A 127 17.20 -1.56 -5.96
CA ASP A 127 16.09 -2.43 -6.40
C ASP A 127 15.92 -2.48 -7.93
N ALA A 128 16.81 -1.83 -8.69
CA ALA A 128 16.79 -1.81 -10.16
C ALA A 128 17.81 -2.77 -10.81
N SER A 129 18.23 -3.84 -10.11
CA SER A 129 18.90 -4.97 -10.75
C SER A 129 17.89 -6.06 -11.11
N CYS A 130 16.95 -5.72 -12.00
CA CYS A 130 16.17 -6.68 -12.75
C CYS A 130 16.01 -6.14 -14.18
N ALA A 131 16.73 -6.79 -15.11
CA ALA A 131 16.65 -6.71 -16.57
C ALA A 131 17.27 -5.48 -17.29
N CYS A 132 18.53 -5.63 -17.71
CA CYS A 132 18.88 -5.67 -19.14
C CYS A 132 19.57 -7.01 -19.42
#